data_AF-A0A6B3CI77-F1
#
_entry.id   AF-A0A6B3CI77-F1
#
_cell.length_a   1.000
_cell.length_b   1.000
_cell.length_c   1.000
_cell.angle_alpha   90.00
_cell.angle_beta   90.00
_cell.angle_gamma   90.00
#
_symmetry.space_group_name_H-M   'P 1'
#
loop_
_entity.id
_entity.type
_entity.pdbx_description
1 polymer ?
#
loop_
_entity_poly.entity_id
_entity_poly.type
_entity_poly.pdbx_seq_one_letter_code
_entity_poly.pdbx_strand_id
1 'polypeptide(L)' 'VATGAAILGWLAYEKIRHGAFTTLGAASGAVSGLVAITPAGGAVSPLGAIAVGLVAGVVCAMAVGLKYKFGY' A
#
# COMPACT_ATOMS: atom_id res chain seq x y z
N VAL A 1 -2.47 12.28 -2.90
CA VAL A 1 -1.63 12.05 -1.70
C VAL A 1 -1.78 10.64 -1.14
N ALA A 2 -3.00 10.11 -0.97
CA ALA A 2 -3.24 8.75 -0.48
C ALA A 2 -2.51 7.68 -1.29
N THR A 3 -2.59 7.74 -2.61
CA THR A 3 -1.92 6.80 -3.52
C THR A 3 -0.40 6.83 -3.37
N GLY A 4 0.20 8.01 -3.28
CA GLY A 4 1.64 8.15 -3.03
C GLY A 4 2.06 7.56 -1.68
N ALA A 5 1.25 7.79 -0.63
CA ALA A 5 1.48 7.19 0.68
C ALA A 5 1.36 5.66 0.67
N ALA A 6 0.44 5.11 -0.12
CA ALA A 6 0.28 3.66 -0.30
C ALA A 6 1.46 3.04 -1.05
N ILE A 7 1.96 3.68 -2.12
CA ILE A 7 3.16 3.27 -2.84
C ILE A 7 4.36 3.24 -1.89
N LEU A 8 4.57 4.31 -1.12
CA LEU A 8 5.66 4.38 -0.15
C LEU A 8 5.52 3.32 0.95
N GLY A 9 4.30 3.10 1.47
CA GLY A 9 4.03 2.07 2.47
C GLY A 9 4.34 0.66 1.95
N TRP A 10 3.93 0.36 0.71
CA TRP A 10 4.20 -0.92 0.07
C TRP A 10 5.71 -1.11 -0.17
N LEU A 11 6.36 -0.12 -0.78
CA LEU A 11 7.80 -0.16 -1.07
C LEU A 11 8.64 -0.25 0.21
N ALA A 12 8.24 0.43 1.29
CA ALA A 12 8.91 0.31 2.58
C ALA A 12 8.75 -1.11 3.17
N TYR A 13 7.55 -1.68 3.11
CA TYR A 13 7.30 -3.06 3.53
C TYR A 13 8.14 -4.06 2.72
N GLU A 14 8.18 -3.88 1.40
CA GLU A 14 8.93 -4.73 0.47
C GLU A 14 10.44 -4.63 0.71
N LYS A 15 10.96 -3.42 0.98
CA LYS A 15 12.36 -3.23 1.37
C LYS A 15 12.70 -3.97 2.66
N ILE A 16 11.81 -3.97 3.65
CA ILE A 16 12.04 -4.65 4.94
C ILE A 16 11.99 -6.18 4.77
N ARG A 17 11.08 -6.69 3.93
CA ARG A 17 10.88 -8.14 3.73
C ARG A 17 11.79 -8.78 2.69
N HIS A 18 11.94 -8.14 1.55
CA HIS A 18 12.61 -8.66 0.36
C HIS A 18 13.93 -7.95 0.06
N GLY A 19 14.25 -6.84 0.74
CA GLY A 19 15.52 -6.12 0.59
C GLY A 19 15.63 -5.25 -0.66
N ALA A 20 14.67 -5.34 -1.58
CA ALA A 20 14.66 -4.61 -2.84
C ALA A 20 13.33 -3.88 -3.05
N PHE A 21 13.39 -2.77 -3.80
CA PHE A 21 12.21 -2.07 -4.29
C PHE A 21 11.85 -2.63 -5.67
N THR A 22 10.63 -3.15 -5.82
CA THR A 22 10.17 -3.64 -7.12
C THR A 22 9.17 -2.67 -7.76
N THR A 23 9.19 -2.62 -9.09
CA THR A 23 8.20 -1.91 -9.89
C THR A 23 6.81 -2.51 -9.71
N LEU A 24 6.73 -3.82 -9.45
CA LEU A 24 5.48 -4.53 -9.19
C LEU A 24 4.86 -4.05 -7.87
N GLY A 25 5.66 -3.94 -6.80
CA GLY A 25 5.24 -3.39 -5.52
C GLY A 25 4.78 -1.94 -5.61
N ALA A 26 5.46 -1.12 -6.42
CA ALA A 26 5.00 0.25 -6.69
C ALA A 26 3.63 0.28 -7.40
N ALA A 27 3.41 -0.59 -8.40
CA ALA A 27 2.13 -0.70 -9.09
C ALA A 27 1.02 -1.22 -8.16
N SER A 28 1.29 -2.24 -7.34
CA SER A 28 0.33 -2.78 -6.36
C SER A 28 0.02 -1.79 -5.23
N GLY A 29 1.02 -1.04 -4.78
CA GLY A 29 0.86 0.08 -3.86
C GLY A 29 -0.02 1.19 -4.44
N ALA A 30 0.11 1.49 -5.74
CA ALA A 30 -0.73 2.47 -6.40
C ALA A 30 -2.21 2.02 -6.44
N VAL A 31 -2.46 0.77 -6.83
CA VAL A 31 -3.83 0.21 -6.91
C VAL A 31 -4.49 0.14 -5.53
N SER A 32 -3.77 -0.37 -4.52
CA SER A 32 -4.30 -0.45 -3.14
C SER A 32 -4.66 0.94 -2.58
N GLY A 33 -3.82 1.95 -2.82
CA GLY A 33 -4.08 3.32 -2.41
C GLY A 33 -5.29 3.95 -3.11
N LEU A 34 -5.48 3.66 -4.40
CA LEU A 34 -6.61 4.18 -5.19
C LEU A 34 -7.94 3.57 -4.70
N VAL A 35 -7.97 2.26 -4.46
CA VAL A 35 -9.12 1.55 -3.90
C VAL A 35 -9.44 2.07 -2.50
N ALA A 36 -8.43 2.21 -1.64
CA ALA A 36 -8.63 2.63 -0.25
C ALA A 36 -9.19 4.05 -0.10
N ILE A 37 -8.81 4.97 -1.00
CA ILE A 37 -9.29 6.36 -0.93
C ILE A 37 -10.65 6.57 -1.62
N THR A 38 -11.12 5.62 -2.43
CA THR A 38 -12.37 5.73 -3.21
C THR A 38 -13.60 6.08 -2.37
N PRO A 39 -13.89 5.45 -1.21
CA PRO A 39 -15.05 5.81 -0.39
C PRO A 39 -14.84 7.10 0.43
N ALA A 40 -13.60 7.58 0.55
CA ALA A 40 -13.20 8.60 1.51
C ALA A 40 -12.78 9.92 0.84
N GLY A 41 -12.63 9.96 -0.49
CA GLY A 41 -11.98 11.05 -1.22
C GLY A 41 -12.56 12.45 -1.01
N GLY A 42 -13.86 12.55 -0.67
CA GLY A 42 -14.53 13.83 -0.38
C GLY A 42 -14.68 14.17 1.10
N ALA A 43 -14.38 13.24 2.02
CA ALA A 43 -14.69 13.37 3.44
C ALA A 43 -13.44 13.49 4.34
N VAL A 44 -12.26 13.13 3.84
CA VAL A 44 -11.03 13.09 4.66
C VAL A 44 -10.11 14.27 4.39
N SER A 45 -9.47 14.74 5.47
CA SER A 45 -8.40 15.73 5.38
C SER A 45 -7.15 15.14 4.70
N PRO A 46 -6.22 15.98 4.20
CA PRO A 46 -4.99 15.51 3.55
C PRO A 46 -4.16 14.56 4.43
N LEU A 47 -4.13 14.80 5.74
CA LEU A 47 -3.47 13.92 6.71
C LEU A 47 -4.20 12.56 6.82
N GLY A 48 -5.54 12.57 6.86
CA GLY A 48 -6.34 11.33 6.86
C GLY A 48 -6.13 10.52 5.59
N ALA A 49 -6.04 11.18 4.43
CA ALA A 49 -5.74 10.52 3.16
C ALA A 49 -4.37 9.83 3.16
N ILE A 50 -3.35 10.43 3.77
CA ILE A 50 -2.01 9.82 3.93
C ILE A 50 -2.09 8.60 4.84
N ALA A 51 -2.75 8.70 5.99
CA ALA A 51 -2.91 7.59 6.93
C ALA A 51 -3.62 6.40 6.28
N VAL A 52 -4.74 6.64 5.59
CA VAL A 52 -5.49 5.58 4.89
C VAL A 52 -4.64 4.94 3.79
N GLY A 53 -3.96 5.74 2.98
CA GLY A 53 -3.09 5.23 1.93
C GLY A 53 -1.96 4.35 2.47
N LEU A 54 -1.26 4.82 3.49
CA LEU A 54 -0.12 4.10 4.08
C LEU A 54 -0.56 2.78 4.72
N VAL A 55 -1.65 2.79 5.48
CA VAL A 55 -2.21 1.57 6.10
C VAL A 55 -2.66 0.59 5.02
N ALA A 56 -3.38 1.04 3.99
CA ALA A 56 -3.82 0.18 2.91
C ALA A 56 -2.64 -0.45 2.15
N GLY A 57 -1.62 0.34 1.82
CA GLY A 57 -0.41 -0.14 1.13
C GLY A 57 0.34 -1.20 1.93
N VAL A 58 0.56 -0.98 3.23
CA VAL A 58 1.27 -1.94 4.10
C VAL A 58 0.45 -3.21 4.34
N VAL A 59 -0.85 -3.09 4.62
CA VAL A 59 -1.72 -4.24 4.90
C VAL A 59 -1.89 -5.11 3.66
N CYS A 60 -2.09 -4.52 2.48
CA CYS A 60 -2.16 -5.28 1.24
C CYS A 60 -0.83 -5.97 0.93
N ALA A 61 0.31 -5.31 1.14
CA ALA A 61 1.62 -5.93 0.96
C ALA A 61 1.86 -7.11 1.93
N MET A 62 1.40 -6.99 3.19
CA MET A 62 1.41 -8.09 4.16
C MET A 62 0.53 -9.26 3.73
N ALA A 63 -0.69 -8.99 3.25
CA ALA A 63 -1.62 -10.01 2.81
C ALA A 63 -1.07 -10.81 1.61
N VAL A 64 -0.44 -10.12 0.65
CA VAL A 64 0.23 -10.77 -0.49
C VAL A 64 1.42 -11.60 -0.02
N GLY A 65 2.24 -11.08 0.89
CA GLY A 65 3.34 -11.86 1.49
C GLY A 65 2.87 -13.11 2.23
N LEU A 66 1.68 -13.06 2.86
CA LEU A 66 1.10 -14.21 3.55
C LEU A 66 0.67 -15.31 2.57
N LYS A 67 0.21 -14.94 1.37
CA LYS A 67 -0.10 -15.90 0.29
C LYS A 67 1.13 -16.74 -0.06
N TYR A 68 2.28 -16.10 -0.30
CA TYR A 68 3.54 -16.80 -0.58
C TYR A 68 3.98 -17.71 0.56
N LYS A 69 3.70 -17.32 1.81
CA LYS A 69 4.02 -18.12 3.00
C LYS A 69 3.12 -19.35 3.15
N PHE A 70 1.88 -19.29 2.63
CA PHE A 70 0.93 -20.41 2.60
C PHE A 70 1.11 -21.36 1.41
N GLY A 71 2.09 -21.13 0.53
CA GLY A 71 2.43 -22.06 -0.56
C GLY A 71 1.47 -22.08 -1.75
N TYR A 72 0.71 -20.99 -1.96
CA TYR A 72 -0.14 -20.73 -3.14
C TYR A 72 0.40 -19.57 -3.98
#